data_AF-A0A9P7FL55-F1
#
_entry.id   AF-A0A9P7FL55-F1
#
_cell.length_a   1.000
_cell.length_b   1.000
_cell.length_c   1.000
_cell.angle_alpha   90.00
_cell.angle_beta   90.00
_cell.angle_gamma   90.00
#
_symmetry.space_group_name_H-M   'P 1'
#
loop_
_entity.id
_entity.type
_entity.pdbx_description
1 polymer ?
#
loop_
_entity_poly.entity_id
_entity_poly.type
_entity_poly.pdbx_seq_one_letter_code
_entity_poly.pdbx_strand_id
1 'polypeptide(L)' 'YIDETKRLYGVLEIRLQDRDWLVGPGRGEYTIADIKAFPWVKIHAFAGIESLDEWPQVKAWLARAVERPAAQAGLQV' A
#
# COMPACT_ATOMS: atom_id res chain seq x y z
N TYR A 1 -0.85 9.79 17.05
CA TYR A 1 -0.05 9.49 15.84
C TYR A 1 -0.91 9.24 14.59
N ILE A 2 -2.25 9.25 14.67
CA ILE A 2 -3.15 9.08 13.51
C ILE A 2 -2.83 10.11 12.41
N ASP A 3 -2.63 11.38 12.77
CA ASP A 3 -2.30 12.44 11.81
C ASP A 3 -1.03 12.15 11.01
N GLU A 4 -0.02 11.56 11.66
CA GLU A 4 1.23 11.19 11.00
C GLU A 4 1.00 10.00 10.05
N THR A 5 0.20 9.01 10.44
CA THR A 5 -0.21 7.92 9.53
C THR A 5 -0.96 8.46 8.31
N LYS A 6 -1.90 9.38 8.52
CA LYS A 6 -2.61 10.06 7.42
C LYS A 6 -1.65 10.81 6.49
N ARG A 7 -0.66 11.51 7.05
CA ARG A 7 0.38 12.21 6.29
C ARG A 7 1.20 11.23 5.44
N LEU A 8 1.61 10.10 6.00
CA LEU A 8 2.33 9.05 5.26
C LEU A 8 1.49 8.43 4.14
N TYR A 9 0.20 8.20 4.37
CA TYR A 9 -0.71 7.72 3.32
C TYR A 9 -0.91 8.77 2.24
N GLY A 10 -0.94 10.07 2.57
CA GLY A 10 -0.92 11.14 1.58
C GLY A 10 0.32 11.14 0.70
N VAL A 11 1.51 10.85 1.26
CA VAL A 11 2.74 10.67 0.47
C VAL A 11 2.65 9.46 -0.45
N LEU A 12 2.12 8.33 0.05
CA LEU A 12 1.92 7.13 -0.77
C LEU A 12 0.91 7.36 -1.90
N GLU A 13 -0.19 8.07 -1.62
CA GLU A 13 -1.23 8.41 -2.59
C GLU A 13 -0.66 9.22 -3.75
N ILE A 14 0.10 10.28 -3.45
CA ILE A 14 0.81 11.07 -4.46
C ILE A 14 1.80 10.19 -5.23
N ARG A 15 2.53 9.32 -4.53
CA ARG A 15 3.52 8.45 -5.14
C ARG A 15 2.91 7.41 -6.09
N LEU A 16 1.67 7.00 -5.83
CA LEU A 16 0.90 6.02 -6.61
C LEU A 16 -0.02 6.67 -7.65
N GLN A 17 0.02 7.99 -7.79
CA GLN A 17 -0.63 8.69 -8.88
C GLN A 17 -0.05 8.19 -10.22
N ASP A 18 -0.93 7.70 -11.10
CA ASP A 18 -0.61 7.08 -12.40
C ASP A 18 0.33 5.87 -12.35
N ARG A 19 0.45 5.23 -11.18
CA ARG A 19 1.37 4.10 -10.96
C ARG A 19 0.70 2.90 -10.32
N ASP A 20 1.23 1.74 -10.68
CA ASP A 20 0.83 0.46 -10.13
C ASP A 20 1.71 -0.01 -8.98
N TRP A 21 2.99 0.38 -8.97
CA TRP A 21 3.99 -0.04 -7.97
C TRP A 21 4.92 1.10 -7.54
N LEU A 22 5.51 0.96 -6.35
CA LEU A 22 6.25 2.01 -5.65
C LEU A 22 7.58 2.38 -6.29
N VAL A 23 8.20 1.52 -7.11
CA VAL A 23 9.52 1.76 -7.71
C VAL A 23 9.50 1.32 -9.18
N GLY A 24 10.49 1.70 -9.97
CA GLY A 24 10.63 1.27 -11.37
C GLY A 24 10.11 2.29 -12.40
N PRO A 25 10.40 2.07 -13.68
CA PRO A 25 9.99 2.93 -14.79
C PRO A 25 8.49 2.83 -15.10
N GLY A 26 7.95 3.82 -15.82
CA GLY A 26 6.54 3.84 -16.24
C GLY A 26 5.58 3.76 -15.05
N ARG A 27 4.64 2.80 -15.10
CA ARG A 27 3.69 2.52 -14.01
C ARG A 27 4.34 1.83 -12.80
N GLY A 28 5.64 1.53 -12.86
CA GLY A 28 6.40 0.87 -11.81
C GLY A 28 6.47 -0.64 -11.97
N GLU A 29 7.31 -1.25 -11.14
CA GLU A 29 7.59 -2.67 -11.06
C GLU A 29 7.43 -3.12 -9.60
N TYR A 30 6.89 -4.33 -9.41
CA TYR A 30 6.74 -4.90 -8.08
C TYR A 30 8.12 -5.26 -7.51
N THR A 31 8.49 -4.64 -6.39
CA THR A 31 9.81 -4.81 -5.79
C THR A 31 9.73 -5.06 -4.28
N ILE A 32 10.90 -5.19 -3.65
CA ILE A 32 11.02 -5.24 -2.18
C ILE A 32 10.41 -4.01 -1.48
N ALA A 33 10.31 -2.87 -2.16
CA ALA A 33 9.65 -1.68 -1.62
C ALA A 33 8.16 -1.96 -1.34
N ASP A 34 7.46 -2.59 -2.28
CA ASP A 34 6.05 -2.96 -2.12
C ASP A 34 5.90 -4.03 -1.03
N ILE A 35 6.74 -5.08 -1.08
CA ILE A 35 6.73 -6.20 -0.11
C ILE A 35 6.86 -5.69 1.33
N LYS A 36 7.73 -4.71 1.57
CA LYS A 36 7.94 -4.15 2.92
C LYS A 36 6.82 -3.19 3.34
N ALA A 37 6.24 -2.46 2.41
CA ALA A 37 5.27 -1.41 2.71
C ALA A 37 3.84 -1.95 2.88
N PHE A 38 3.38 -2.83 1.98
CA PHE A 38 1.97 -3.24 1.94
C PHE A 38 1.47 -3.88 3.25
N PRO A 39 2.25 -4.67 4.02
CA PRO A 39 1.75 -5.27 5.25
C PRO A 39 1.35 -4.25 6.30
N TRP A 40 2.08 -3.13 6.39
CA TRP A 40 1.76 -2.03 7.32
C TRP A 40 0.49 -1.28 6.92
N VAL A 41 0.27 -1.11 5.61
CA VAL A 41 -0.97 -0.51 5.11
C VAL A 41 -2.15 -1.48 5.23
N LYS A 42 -1.93 -2.80 5.06
CA LYS A 42 -2.96 -3.83 5.26
C LYS A 42 -3.58 -3.79 6.66
N ILE A 43 -2.78 -3.47 7.68
CA ILE A 43 -3.22 -3.37 9.07
C ILE A 43 -3.57 -1.93 9.46
N HIS A 44 -4.00 -1.07 8.52
CA HIS A 44 -4.32 0.35 8.77
C HIS A 44 -5.26 0.58 9.96
N ALA A 45 -6.20 -0.35 10.22
CA ALA A 45 -7.10 -0.29 11.37
C ALA A 45 -6.37 -0.30 12.72
N PHE A 46 -5.22 -0.99 12.82
CA PHE A 46 -4.37 -0.97 14.02
C PHE A 46 -3.77 0.41 14.30
N ALA A 47 -3.66 1.25 13.28
CA ALA A 47 -3.19 2.64 13.37
C ALA A 47 -4.34 3.65 13.55
N GLY A 48 -5.58 3.19 13.76
CA GLY A 48 -6.75 4.06 13.93
C GLY A 48 -7.34 4.60 12.62
N ILE A 49 -6.99 4.00 11.48
CA ILE A 49 -7.57 4.33 10.18
C ILE A 49 -8.60 3.25 9.82
N GLU A 50 -9.90 3.58 9.80
CA GLU A 50 -10.95 2.59 9.58
C GLU A 50 -11.10 2.16 8.11
N SER A 51 -10.86 3.08 7.18
CA SER A 51 -10.89 2.80 5.74
C SER A 51 -9.79 3.55 4.98
N LEU A 52 -9.51 3.07 3.76
CA LEU A 52 -8.58 3.71 2.83
C LEU A 52 -9.30 4.57 1.78
N ASP A 53 -10.56 4.94 1.99
CA ASP A 53 -11.35 5.65 0.98
C ASP A 53 -10.84 7.08 0.70
N GLU A 54 -10.13 7.69 1.67
CA GLU A 54 -9.40 8.95 1.49
C GLU A 54 -8.19 8.81 0.54
N TRP A 55 -7.71 7.59 0.28
CA TRP A 55 -6.52 7.28 -0.53
C TRP A 55 -6.80 6.17 -1.56
N PRO A 56 -7.59 6.47 -2.62
CA PRO A 56 -8.01 5.48 -3.60
C PRO A 56 -6.85 4.79 -4.33
N GLN A 57 -5.74 5.49 -4.60
CA GLN A 57 -4.57 4.88 -5.24
C GLN A 57 -3.87 3.92 -4.30
N VAL A 58 -3.74 4.27 -3.02
CA VAL A 58 -3.22 3.37 -1.97
C VAL A 58 -4.10 2.13 -1.83
N LYS A 59 -5.43 2.29 -1.83
CA LYS A 59 -6.39 1.18 -1.75
C LYS A 59 -6.24 0.22 -2.93
N ALA A 60 -6.13 0.75 -4.16
CA ALA A 60 -5.95 -0.06 -5.37
C ALA A 60 -4.59 -0.79 -5.39
N TRP A 61 -3.52 -0.10 -5.01
CA TRP A 61 -2.18 -0.70 -4.88
C TRP A 61 -2.15 -1.83 -3.85
N LEU A 62 -2.77 -1.61 -2.68
CA LEU A 62 -2.84 -2.64 -1.63
C LEU A 62 -3.60 -3.88 -2.11
N ALA A 63 -4.75 -3.70 -2.75
CA ALA A 63 -5.52 -4.81 -3.31
C ALA A 63 -4.68 -5.63 -4.29
N ARG A 64 -4.01 -4.97 -5.23
CA ARG A 64 -3.12 -5.62 -6.20
C ARG A 64 -1.94 -6.35 -5.54
N ALA A 65 -1.34 -5.77 -4.49
CA ALA A 65 -0.24 -6.39 -3.76
C ALA A 65 -0.69 -7.67 -3.05
N VAL A 66 -1.84 -7.60 -2.36
CA VAL A 66 -2.40 -8.71 -1.58
C VAL A 66 -2.87 -9.86 -2.48
N GLU A 67 -3.41 -9.58 -3.67
CA GLU A 67 -3.87 -10.63 -4.61
C GLU A 67 -2.73 -11.52 -5.17
N ARG A 68 -1.46 -11.13 -5.00
CA ARG A 68 -0.33 -11.91 -5.51
C ARG A 68 -0.20 -13.25 -4.77
N PRO A 69 -0.01 -14.38 -5.46
CA PRO A 69 0.12 -15.69 -4.82
C PRO A 69 1.21 -15.76 -3.74
N ALA A 70 2.36 -15.14 -3.99
CA ALA A 70 3.46 -15.09 -3.02
C ALA A 70 3.12 -14.24 -1.78
N ALA A 71 2.33 -13.17 -1.93
CA ALA A 71 1.87 -12.37 -0.81
C ALA A 71 0.84 -13.15 0.02
N GLN A 72 -0.12 -13.82 -0.63
CA GLN A 72 -1.08 -14.69 0.04
C GLN A 72 -0.39 -15.79 0.87
N ALA A 73 0.60 -16.47 0.29
CA ALA A 73 1.37 -17.49 1.00
C ALA A 73 2.08 -16.92 2.24
N GLY A 74 2.68 -15.74 2.12
CA GLY A 74 3.34 -15.06 3.26
C GLY A 74 2.39 -14.50 4.31
N LEU A 75 1.10 -14.33 4.00
CA LEU A 75 0.08 -13.84 4.93
C LEU A 75 -0.64 -14.97 5.69
N GLN A 76 -0.49 -16.22 5.26
CA GLN A 76 -1.15 -17.40 5.84
C GLN A 76 -0.29 -18.14 6.88
N VAL A 77 0.91 -17.63 7.16
CA VAL A 77 1.87 -18.19 8.11
C VAL A 77 1.92 -17.40 9.42
#